data_AF-A0A524G8R3-F1
#
_entry.id   AF-A0A524G8R3-F1
#
_cell.length_a   1.000
_cell.length_b   1.000
_cell.length_c   1.000
_cell.angle_alpha   90.00
_cell.angle_beta   90.00
_cell.angle_gamma   90.00
#
_symmetry.space_group_name_H-M   'P 1'
#
loop_
_entity.id
_entity.type
_entity.pdbx_description
1 polymer ?
#
loop_
_entity_poly.entity_id
_entity_poly.type
_entity_poly.pdbx_seq_one_letter_code
_entity_poly.pdbx_strand_id
1 'polypeptide(L)'
;MKVVGSLEEFTTFHFSNIWGSLRNLIDFEKVEIPTSVRLVGSVHGEFPVDAYFPIFLEISKDYVREDLSGRFSCAGMDLGQKYYDSYWHPARTIPLPLFENDPELGVHGFLEGYCQLLDRWIDSPIPDNLPCAAIAIKTKGNYCEEREAQWILVLLLWPNNSARVLALELFEGALEDCISPEWYLNVSKLMPVDTAIEEIRKSSMNLPKWERPSSSLFVQPVFLGCILNNGKKESNEVSHWKHEWVYDRNDKLIEDLSLLLDEFHSIMDHS
;
A
#
# COMPACT_ATOMS: atom_id res chain seq x y z
N MET A 1 15.13 -1.37 42.09
CA MET A 1 14.10 -1.66 41.08
C MET A 1 13.83 -0.34 40.36
N LYS A 2 14.47 -0.11 39.20
CA LYS A 2 14.29 1.13 38.44
C LYS A 2 12.94 1.02 37.71
N VAL A 3 12.08 2.01 37.93
CA VAL A 3 10.83 2.19 37.20
C VAL A 3 11.19 2.35 35.73
N VAL A 4 10.73 1.43 34.90
CA VAL A 4 10.81 1.54 33.44
C VAL A 4 9.83 2.64 33.04
N GLY A 5 10.34 3.63 32.30
CA GLY A 5 9.61 4.83 31.89
C GLY A 5 8.27 4.54 31.23
N SER A 6 7.30 5.41 31.47
CA SER A 6 6.01 5.41 30.78
C SER A 6 6.22 5.53 29.27
N LEU A 7 5.33 4.90 28.49
CA LEU A 7 5.35 4.92 27.02
C LEU A 7 5.42 6.34 26.41
N GLU A 8 5.09 7.38 27.17
CA GLU A 8 5.18 8.80 26.80
C GLU A 8 6.62 9.35 26.72
N GLU A 9 7.63 8.66 27.26
CA GLU A 9 9.03 9.12 27.25
C GLU A 9 9.78 8.83 25.93
N PHE A 10 9.18 8.09 25.00
CA PHE A 10 9.80 7.81 23.70
C PHE A 10 9.36 8.86 22.67
N THR A 11 10.18 9.89 22.47
CA THR A 11 9.98 10.86 21.38
C THR A 11 10.19 10.21 20.01
N THR A 12 9.53 10.77 18.98
CA THR A 12 9.60 10.40 17.55
C THR A 12 11.02 10.15 17.05
N PHE A 13 11.95 10.99 17.50
CA PHE A 13 13.37 10.96 17.12
C PHE A 13 14.09 9.72 17.65
N HIS A 14 13.66 9.17 18.79
CA HIS A 14 14.23 7.93 19.31
C HIS A 14 13.71 6.71 18.56
N PHE A 15 12.42 6.66 18.19
CA PHE A 15 11.86 5.53 17.46
C PHE A 15 12.32 5.46 16.00
N SER A 16 12.37 6.59 15.28
CA SER A 16 12.89 6.63 13.91
C SER A 16 14.38 6.28 13.84
N ASN A 17 15.17 6.73 14.83
CA ASN A 17 16.58 6.34 14.94
C ASN A 17 16.76 4.88 15.36
N ILE A 18 15.92 4.32 16.24
CA ILE A 18 15.98 2.91 16.63
C ILE A 18 15.57 2.01 15.46
N TRP A 19 14.49 2.35 14.74
CA TRP A 19 14.04 1.58 13.58
C TRP A 19 14.96 1.74 12.37
N GLY A 20 15.45 2.95 12.12
CA GLY A 20 16.50 3.22 11.12
C GLY A 20 17.83 2.53 11.45
N SER A 21 18.17 2.37 12.73
CA SER A 21 19.35 1.60 13.17
C SER A 21 19.12 0.09 13.10
N LEU A 22 17.90 -0.40 13.33
CA LEU A 22 17.52 -1.81 13.16
C LEU A 22 17.47 -2.24 11.70
N ARG A 23 17.11 -1.33 10.76
CA ARG A 23 17.23 -1.56 9.30
C ARG A 23 18.64 -1.96 8.88
N ASN A 24 19.68 -1.46 9.58
CA ASN A 24 21.08 -1.81 9.30
C ASN A 24 21.54 -3.12 9.96
N LEU A 25 20.69 -3.76 10.77
CA LEU A 25 21.01 -5.02 11.49
C LEU A 25 20.28 -6.24 10.91
N ILE A 26 19.24 -6.02 10.10
CA ILE A 26 18.50 -7.11 9.43
C ILE A 26 19.12 -7.31 8.06
N ASP A 27 19.78 -8.46 7.90
CA ASP A 27 20.31 -8.92 6.62
C ASP A 27 19.16 -9.45 5.75
N PHE A 28 18.50 -8.54 5.04
CA PHE A 28 17.41 -8.85 4.13
C PHE A 28 17.87 -9.67 2.90
N GLU A 29 19.17 -9.64 2.56
CA GLU A 29 19.74 -10.31 1.39
C GLU A 29 19.59 -11.85 1.42
N LYS A 30 19.22 -12.42 2.58
CA LYS A 30 18.95 -13.86 2.73
C LYS A 30 17.60 -14.31 2.16
N VAL A 31 16.69 -13.37 1.87
CA VAL A 31 15.41 -13.68 1.22
C VAL A 31 15.56 -13.48 -0.29
N GLU A 32 16.13 -14.51 -0.92
CA GLU A 32 16.11 -14.68 -2.37
C GLU A 32 14.90 -15.54 -2.75
N ILE A 33 14.06 -14.96 -3.60
CA ILE A 33 12.78 -15.50 -4.06
C ILE A 33 12.82 -15.54 -5.59
N PRO A 34 11.96 -16.31 -6.28
CA PRO A 34 12.38 -17.13 -7.41
C PRO A 34 13.27 -16.39 -8.40
N THR A 35 14.38 -17.01 -8.80
CA THR A 35 15.27 -16.53 -9.87
C THR A 35 15.64 -15.04 -9.74
N SER A 36 16.29 -14.67 -8.63
CA SER A 36 16.98 -13.38 -8.37
C SER A 36 16.21 -12.25 -7.67
N VAL A 37 14.93 -12.38 -7.34
CA VAL A 37 14.22 -11.35 -6.56
C VAL A 37 14.80 -11.32 -5.15
N ARG A 38 15.33 -10.17 -4.72
CA ARG A 38 15.95 -10.01 -3.40
C ARG A 38 15.20 -8.99 -2.59
N LEU A 39 14.81 -9.35 -1.37
CA LEU A 39 14.41 -8.34 -0.40
C LEU A 39 15.67 -7.57 0.03
N VAL A 40 15.69 -6.26 -0.16
CA VAL A 40 16.86 -5.42 0.16
C VAL A 40 16.58 -4.40 1.26
N GLY A 41 15.33 -4.30 1.71
CA GLY A 41 14.97 -3.43 2.82
C GLY A 41 13.48 -3.16 2.92
N SER A 42 13.16 -2.01 3.50
CA SER A 42 11.79 -1.50 3.58
C SER A 42 11.77 0.02 3.47
N VAL A 43 10.66 0.55 2.98
CA VAL A 43 10.36 1.99 2.89
C VAL A 43 9.07 2.30 3.64
N HIS A 44 8.83 3.59 3.90
CA HIS A 44 7.51 4.00 4.35
C HIS A 44 6.51 3.69 3.24
N GLY A 45 5.43 2.98 3.56
CA GLY A 45 4.42 2.65 2.58
C GLY A 45 3.66 3.91 2.18
N GLU A 46 3.42 4.08 0.89
CA GLU A 46 2.72 5.23 0.33
C GLU A 46 1.56 4.76 -0.55
N PHE A 47 0.45 5.49 -0.53
CA PHE A 47 -0.60 5.32 -1.54
C PHE A 47 -0.06 5.78 -2.90
N PRO A 48 -0.37 5.07 -4.00
CA PRO A 48 -0.02 5.50 -5.36
C PRO A 48 -0.93 6.65 -5.83
N VAL A 49 -0.87 7.81 -5.20
CA VAL A 49 -1.66 8.99 -5.57
C VAL A 49 -0.93 9.89 -6.56
N ASP A 50 -1.68 10.49 -7.48
CA ASP A 50 -1.16 11.55 -8.35
C ASP A 50 -1.20 12.87 -7.56
N ALA A 51 -0.36 13.00 -6.52
CA ALA A 51 -0.24 14.17 -5.67
C ALA A 51 1.22 14.67 -5.60
N TYR A 52 1.40 15.97 -5.31
CA TYR A 52 2.74 16.57 -5.20
C TYR A 52 3.52 16.13 -3.94
N PHE A 53 2.87 15.42 -3.03
CA PHE A 53 3.45 14.96 -1.76
C PHE A 53 2.95 13.53 -1.48
N PRO A 54 3.74 12.71 -0.76
CA PRO A 54 3.34 11.35 -0.42
C PRO A 54 2.22 11.34 0.61
N ILE A 55 1.23 10.46 0.40
CA ILE A 55 0.23 10.09 1.42
C ILE A 55 0.58 8.70 1.91
N PHE A 56 0.94 8.56 3.19
CA PHE A 56 1.44 7.29 3.71
C PHE A 56 0.31 6.30 4.03
N LEU A 57 0.63 5.02 3.91
CA LEU A 57 -0.18 3.92 4.44
C LEU A 57 -0.06 3.96 5.97
N GLU A 58 -1.06 4.48 6.67
CA GLU A 58 -1.00 4.64 8.13
C GLU A 58 -2.15 3.93 8.83
N ILE A 59 -1.91 3.53 10.08
CA ILE A 59 -2.97 3.10 10.99
C ILE A 59 -3.47 4.35 11.73
N SER A 60 -4.70 4.78 11.47
CA SER A 60 -5.30 5.90 12.20
C SER A 60 -5.48 5.58 13.69
N LYS A 61 -5.47 6.61 14.54
CA LYS A 61 -5.46 6.43 16.01
C LYS A 61 -6.67 5.66 16.52
N ASP A 62 -7.81 5.75 15.81
CA ASP A 62 -9.08 5.16 16.22
C ASP A 62 -9.72 4.22 15.17
N TYR A 63 -9.03 3.90 14.06
CA TYR A 63 -9.57 3.09 12.94
C TYR A 63 -10.88 3.65 12.32
N VAL A 64 -11.14 4.94 12.46
CA VAL A 64 -12.33 5.60 11.92
C VAL A 64 -11.97 6.28 10.59
N ARG A 65 -12.98 6.42 9.71
CA ARG A 65 -12.89 7.29 8.53
C ARG A 65 -12.62 8.72 9.01
N GLU A 66 -11.43 9.22 8.76
CA GLU A 66 -11.05 10.58 9.13
C GLU A 66 -11.31 11.52 7.94
N ASP A 67 -12.14 12.54 8.17
CA ASP A 67 -12.31 13.67 7.26
C ASP A 67 -11.14 14.63 7.48
N LEU A 68 -10.33 14.81 6.45
CA LEU A 68 -9.19 15.70 6.47
C LEU A 68 -9.30 16.65 5.28
N SER A 69 -10.07 17.70 5.49
CA SER A 69 -10.00 18.91 4.67
C SER A 69 -8.77 19.73 5.10
N GLY A 70 -7.83 19.98 4.20
CA GLY A 70 -6.69 20.84 4.56
C GLY A 70 -5.67 21.03 3.45
N ARG A 71 -4.86 22.09 3.58
CA ARG A 71 -3.70 22.25 2.71
C ARG A 71 -2.53 21.46 3.29
N PHE A 72 -1.98 20.52 2.52
CA PHE A 72 -0.63 19.99 2.74
C PHE A 72 0.47 21.05 2.50
N SER A 73 0.11 22.31 2.22
CA SER A 73 1.05 23.42 2.03
C SER A 73 1.89 23.76 3.26
N CYS A 74 1.83 22.95 4.31
CA CYS A 74 2.52 23.16 5.57
C CYS A 74 3.64 22.13 5.83
N ALA A 75 3.97 21.25 4.86
CA ALA A 75 5.25 20.56 4.91
C ALA A 75 6.37 21.62 4.93
N GLY A 76 6.95 21.85 6.11
CA GLY A 76 7.93 22.92 6.36
C GLY A 76 7.42 24.17 7.10
N MET A 77 6.14 24.25 7.50
CA MET A 77 5.66 25.26 8.46
C MET A 77 5.33 24.58 9.80
N ASP A 78 5.85 25.13 10.90
CA ASP A 78 5.75 24.55 12.26
C ASP A 78 4.32 24.12 12.64
N LEU A 79 3.29 24.84 12.20
CA LEU A 79 1.90 24.55 12.57
C LEU A 79 1.34 23.31 11.87
N GLY A 80 1.59 23.16 10.56
CA GLY A 80 1.09 22.00 9.83
C GLY A 80 2.02 20.79 9.92
N GLN A 81 3.32 20.98 10.19
CA GLN A 81 4.16 19.87 10.65
C GLN A 81 3.69 19.39 12.02
N LYS A 82 3.32 20.28 12.95
CA LYS A 82 2.76 19.88 14.25
C LYS A 82 1.39 19.21 14.12
N TYR A 83 0.53 19.67 13.20
CA TYR A 83 -0.74 19.00 12.91
C TYR A 83 -0.50 17.63 12.28
N TYR A 84 0.40 17.54 11.30
CA TYR A 84 0.89 16.29 10.76
C TYR A 84 1.39 15.41 11.91
N ASP A 85 2.45 15.74 12.63
CA ASP A 85 3.01 14.93 13.74
C ASP A 85 1.98 14.51 14.82
N SER A 86 0.97 15.34 15.10
CA SER A 86 -0.07 15.04 16.09
C SER A 86 -1.11 14.03 15.59
N TYR A 87 -1.49 14.10 14.31
CA TYR A 87 -2.55 13.27 13.70
C TYR A 87 -2.00 12.16 12.77
N TRP A 88 -0.81 12.36 12.25
CA TRP A 88 0.00 11.55 11.34
C TRP A 88 1.40 11.38 11.92
N HIS A 89 1.79 10.17 12.26
CA HIS A 89 3.06 9.95 12.94
C HIS A 89 3.83 8.89 12.18
N PRO A 90 5.09 9.13 11.76
CA PRO A 90 5.88 8.15 11.02
C PRO A 90 5.91 6.76 11.67
N ALA A 91 5.82 6.68 13.01
CA ALA A 91 5.71 5.41 13.73
C ALA A 91 4.40 4.62 13.53
N ARG A 92 3.36 5.23 12.95
CA ARG A 92 2.09 4.58 12.56
C ARG A 92 2.05 4.20 11.07
N THR A 93 3.08 4.56 10.30
CA THR A 93 3.21 4.14 8.91
C THR A 93 3.44 2.64 8.82
N ILE A 94 2.75 2.01 7.89
CA ILE A 94 2.94 0.61 7.54
C ILE A 94 4.07 0.59 6.51
N PRO A 95 5.22 -0.05 6.82
CA PRO A 95 6.30 -0.14 5.86
C PRO A 95 5.94 -1.06 4.70
N LEU A 96 6.50 -0.80 3.52
CA LEU A 96 6.45 -1.73 2.39
C LEU A 96 7.84 -2.33 2.13
N PRO A 97 7.91 -3.63 1.76
CA PRO A 97 9.17 -4.29 1.46
C PRO A 97 9.80 -3.81 0.15
N LEU A 98 11.09 -3.47 0.15
CA LEU A 98 11.83 -3.14 -1.06
C LEU A 98 12.44 -4.39 -1.67
N PHE A 99 12.05 -4.70 -2.89
CA PHE A 99 12.64 -5.78 -3.67
C PHE A 99 13.56 -5.25 -4.75
N GLU A 100 14.65 -5.96 -5.05
CA GLU A 100 15.49 -5.81 -6.22
C GLU A 100 15.30 -6.97 -7.18
N ASN A 101 15.53 -6.69 -8.46
CA ASN A 101 15.30 -7.59 -9.59
C ASN A 101 13.83 -8.01 -9.74
N ASP A 102 13.23 -7.66 -10.87
CA ASP A 102 11.82 -7.94 -11.16
C ASP A 102 11.74 -8.85 -12.39
N PRO A 103 12.00 -10.16 -12.25
CA PRO A 103 11.96 -11.09 -13.38
C PRO A 103 10.53 -11.18 -13.92
N GLU A 104 10.42 -11.29 -15.24
CA GLU A 104 9.15 -11.67 -15.86
C GLU A 104 8.95 -13.17 -15.66
N LEU A 105 8.01 -13.51 -14.79
CA LEU A 105 7.62 -14.89 -14.52
C LEU A 105 6.35 -15.24 -15.32
N GLY A 106 6.19 -16.50 -15.67
CA GLY A 106 4.89 -17.00 -16.12
C GLY A 106 3.99 -17.35 -14.93
N VAL A 107 2.74 -17.76 -15.18
CA VAL A 107 1.78 -18.17 -14.12
C VAL A 107 2.34 -19.25 -13.18
N HIS A 108 3.08 -20.23 -13.70
CA HIS A 108 3.71 -21.24 -12.83
C HIS A 108 4.78 -20.63 -11.92
N GLY A 109 5.49 -19.61 -12.40
CA GLY A 109 6.47 -18.87 -11.62
C GLY A 109 5.82 -17.93 -10.59
N PHE A 110 4.58 -17.48 -10.80
CA PHE A 110 3.80 -16.78 -9.78
C PHE A 110 3.58 -17.68 -8.56
N LEU A 111 3.00 -18.87 -8.76
CA LEU A 111 2.64 -19.78 -7.67
C LEU A 111 3.87 -20.24 -6.90
N GLU A 112 4.86 -20.79 -7.61
CA GLU A 112 6.11 -21.23 -7.02
C GLU A 112 6.84 -20.08 -6.31
N GLY A 113 6.82 -18.89 -6.93
CA GLY A 113 7.45 -17.71 -6.39
C GLY A 113 6.83 -17.19 -5.11
N TYR A 114 5.50 -17.18 -5.04
CA TYR A 114 4.79 -16.72 -3.85
C TYR A 114 4.93 -17.72 -2.70
N CYS A 115 4.84 -19.03 -2.96
CA CYS A 115 5.11 -20.03 -1.91
C CYS A 115 6.54 -19.91 -1.37
N GLN A 116 7.54 -19.77 -2.25
CA GLN A 116 8.93 -19.55 -1.83
C GLN A 116 9.09 -18.25 -1.03
N LEU A 117 8.36 -17.18 -1.39
CA LEU A 117 8.35 -15.92 -0.64
C LEU A 117 7.88 -16.17 0.78
N LEU A 118 6.74 -16.84 0.96
CA LEU A 118 6.18 -17.12 2.27
C LEU A 118 7.12 -17.98 3.12
N ASP A 119 7.63 -19.09 2.58
CA ASP A 119 8.55 -19.99 3.27
C ASP A 119 9.80 -19.25 3.74
N ARG A 120 10.45 -18.50 2.84
CA ARG A 120 11.66 -17.73 3.15
C ARG A 120 11.38 -16.62 4.15
N TRP A 121 10.20 -15.99 4.07
CA TRP A 121 9.83 -14.92 4.97
C TRP A 121 9.65 -15.41 6.40
N ILE A 122 8.96 -16.55 6.57
CA ILE A 122 8.71 -17.18 7.87
C ILE A 122 10.03 -17.63 8.52
N ASP A 123 10.97 -18.15 7.72
CA ASP A 123 12.27 -18.62 8.20
C ASP A 123 13.30 -17.49 8.43
N SER A 124 12.96 -16.24 8.07
CA SER A 124 13.89 -15.11 8.11
C SER A 124 13.66 -14.20 9.32
N PRO A 125 14.70 -13.47 9.78
CA PRO A 125 14.58 -12.51 10.88
C PRO A 125 13.92 -11.19 10.42
N ILE A 126 12.82 -11.30 9.67
CA ILE A 126 12.05 -10.15 9.19
C ILE A 126 11.04 -9.75 10.28
N PRO A 127 10.85 -8.45 10.54
CA PRO A 127 9.85 -7.99 11.49
C PRO A 127 8.42 -8.41 11.10
N ASP A 128 7.65 -8.90 12.06
CA ASP A 128 6.25 -9.33 11.88
C ASP A 128 5.31 -8.20 11.40
N ASN A 129 5.73 -6.94 11.54
CA ASN A 129 4.95 -5.78 11.09
C ASN A 129 5.17 -5.43 9.61
N LEU A 130 6.06 -6.14 8.90
CA LEU A 130 6.28 -5.94 7.47
C LEU A 130 5.38 -6.89 6.65
N PRO A 131 4.48 -6.38 5.79
CA PRO A 131 3.73 -7.22 4.87
C PRO A 131 4.68 -7.83 3.83
N CYS A 132 4.37 -9.05 3.40
CA CYS A 132 5.12 -9.77 2.36
C CYS A 132 4.71 -9.36 0.94
N ALA A 133 3.45 -8.94 0.77
CA ALA A 133 2.94 -8.47 -0.50
C ALA A 133 1.92 -7.34 -0.30
N ALA A 134 1.74 -6.53 -1.35
CA ALA A 134 0.77 -5.46 -1.41
C ALA A 134 0.17 -5.35 -2.81
N ILE A 135 -1.13 -5.07 -2.88
CA ILE A 135 -1.86 -4.80 -4.12
C ILE A 135 -2.56 -3.47 -3.93
N ALA A 136 -2.42 -2.54 -4.88
CA ALA A 136 -3.20 -1.32 -4.90
C ALA A 136 -4.06 -1.23 -6.15
N ILE A 137 -5.28 -0.75 -5.98
CA ILE A 137 -6.20 -0.40 -7.06
C ILE A 137 -6.34 1.11 -7.02
N LYS A 138 -6.06 1.79 -8.13
CA LYS A 138 -6.29 3.22 -8.28
C LYS A 138 -7.35 3.44 -9.35
N THR A 139 -8.35 4.25 -9.07
CA THR A 139 -9.27 4.79 -10.07
C THR A 139 -9.26 6.29 -9.93
N LYS A 140 -9.07 7.00 -11.03
CA LYS A 140 -9.17 8.46 -11.10
C LYS A 140 -10.12 8.90 -12.19
N GLY A 141 -10.64 10.11 -12.07
CA GLY A 141 -11.52 10.71 -13.07
C GLY A 141 -12.14 11.99 -12.55
N ASN A 142 -13.07 12.55 -13.33
CA ASN A 142 -13.72 13.80 -13.00
C ASN A 142 -15.05 13.53 -12.29
N TYR A 143 -15.19 13.95 -11.03
CA TYR A 143 -16.37 13.66 -10.22
C TYR A 143 -17.47 14.72 -10.37
N CYS A 144 -17.12 15.98 -10.71
CA CYS A 144 -18.07 17.08 -10.89
C CYS A 144 -17.41 18.25 -11.64
N GLU A 145 -17.98 18.75 -12.74
CA GLU A 145 -17.53 19.98 -13.43
C GLU A 145 -16.01 19.99 -13.72
N GLU A 146 -15.49 18.91 -14.31
CA GLU A 146 -14.05 18.70 -14.60
C GLU A 146 -13.13 18.55 -13.38
N ARG A 147 -13.66 18.60 -12.15
CA ARG A 147 -12.86 18.42 -10.93
C ARG A 147 -12.42 16.98 -10.77
N GLU A 148 -11.15 16.80 -10.45
CA GLU A 148 -10.53 15.48 -10.33
C GLU A 148 -10.82 14.83 -8.96
N ALA A 149 -10.96 13.51 -8.99
CA ALA A 149 -10.96 12.66 -7.82
C ALA A 149 -10.14 11.40 -8.08
N GLN A 150 -9.60 10.84 -7.01
CA GLN A 150 -8.90 9.57 -6.98
C GLN A 150 -9.46 8.70 -5.87
N TRP A 151 -9.67 7.44 -6.17
CA TRP A 151 -10.09 6.41 -5.22
C TRP A 151 -9.07 5.29 -5.26
N ILE A 152 -8.46 5.02 -4.12
CA ILE A 152 -7.37 4.07 -4.01
C ILE A 152 -7.73 3.05 -2.92
N LEU A 153 -7.60 1.77 -3.25
CA LEU A 153 -7.62 0.69 -2.29
C LEU A 153 -6.26 0.02 -2.23
N VAL A 154 -5.80 -0.34 -1.05
CA VAL A 154 -4.55 -1.08 -0.85
C VAL A 154 -4.85 -2.30 0.02
N LEU A 155 -4.60 -3.48 -0.52
CA LEU A 155 -4.57 -4.74 0.20
C LEU A 155 -3.13 -5.04 0.61
N LEU A 156 -2.90 -5.19 1.90
CA LEU A 156 -1.63 -5.62 2.47
C LEU A 156 -1.76 -7.05 2.97
N LEU A 157 -0.78 -7.89 2.63
CA LEU A 157 -0.74 -9.32 2.95
C LEU A 157 0.46 -9.64 3.83
N TRP A 158 0.22 -10.24 4.99
CA TRP A 158 1.25 -10.76 5.89
C TRP A 158 1.44 -12.27 5.70
N PRO A 159 2.63 -12.81 5.99
CA PRO A 159 2.92 -14.24 5.79
C PRO A 159 2.10 -15.17 6.69
N ASN A 160 1.47 -14.65 7.74
CA ASN A 160 0.72 -15.40 8.75
C ASN A 160 -0.79 -15.46 8.47
N ASN A 161 -1.20 -15.44 7.20
CA ASN A 161 -2.60 -15.40 6.77
C ASN A 161 -3.42 -14.23 7.36
N SER A 162 -2.74 -13.11 7.59
CA SER A 162 -3.38 -11.87 8.00
C SER A 162 -3.29 -10.84 6.89
N ALA A 163 -4.32 -10.02 6.76
CA ALA A 163 -4.42 -8.97 5.77
C ALA A 163 -5.04 -7.71 6.35
N ARG A 164 -4.82 -6.61 5.64
CA ARG A 164 -5.45 -5.32 5.93
C ARG A 164 -5.79 -4.61 4.63
N VAL A 165 -6.99 -4.05 4.58
CA VAL A 165 -7.44 -3.13 3.53
C VAL A 165 -7.32 -1.69 4.03
N LEU A 166 -6.72 -0.84 3.21
CA LEU A 166 -6.73 0.61 3.37
C LEU A 166 -7.44 1.22 2.17
N ALA A 167 -8.22 2.27 2.40
CA ALA A 167 -8.90 3.02 1.36
C ALA A 167 -8.60 4.51 1.50
N LEU A 168 -8.28 5.15 0.38
CA LEU A 168 -8.06 6.58 0.28
C LEU A 168 -8.95 7.15 -0.82
N GLU A 169 -9.83 8.07 -0.44
CA GLU A 169 -10.54 8.94 -1.37
C GLU A 169 -9.83 10.30 -1.36
N LEU A 170 -9.54 10.86 -2.53
CA LEU A 170 -8.93 12.17 -2.71
C LEU A 170 -9.77 12.95 -3.72
N PHE A 171 -10.15 14.17 -3.38
CA PHE A 171 -10.95 15.07 -4.21
C PHE A 171 -10.25 16.42 -4.32
N GLU A 172 -10.32 17.05 -5.49
CA GLU A 172 -9.73 18.38 -5.72
C GLU A 172 -10.33 19.49 -4.82
N GLY A 173 -11.56 19.32 -4.30
CA GLY A 173 -12.25 20.29 -3.44
C GLY A 173 -13.02 21.38 -4.21
N ALA A 174 -13.58 22.36 -3.50
CA ALA A 174 -14.39 23.44 -4.09
C ALA A 174 -13.54 24.64 -4.56
N LEU A 175 -13.89 25.22 -5.71
CA LEU A 175 -13.16 26.31 -6.37
C LEU A 175 -13.37 27.70 -5.75
N GLU A 176 -14.35 27.88 -4.86
CA GLU A 176 -14.89 29.22 -4.57
C GLU A 176 -13.91 30.19 -3.91
N ASP A 177 -12.75 29.76 -3.39
CA ASP A 177 -11.67 30.70 -3.00
C ASP A 177 -10.23 30.12 -2.97
N CYS A 178 -10.02 28.80 -3.10
CA CYS A 178 -8.73 28.12 -3.29
C CYS A 178 -8.97 26.59 -3.40
N ILE A 179 -8.31 25.90 -4.34
CA ILE A 179 -8.28 24.43 -4.42
C ILE A 179 -7.72 23.90 -3.09
N SER A 180 -8.59 23.35 -2.24
CA SER A 180 -8.21 22.70 -0.99
C SER A 180 -8.58 21.23 -1.16
N PRO A 181 -7.63 20.35 -1.49
CA PRO A 181 -7.95 18.95 -1.69
C PRO A 181 -8.53 18.37 -0.40
N GLU A 182 -9.58 17.57 -0.56
CA GLU A 182 -10.22 16.82 0.51
C GLU A 182 -9.80 15.37 0.38
N TRP A 183 -9.40 14.73 1.48
CA TRP A 183 -9.14 13.30 1.46
C TRP A 183 -9.76 12.59 2.65
N TYR A 184 -10.10 11.32 2.41
CA TYR A 184 -10.70 10.44 3.41
C TYR A 184 -9.91 9.15 3.45
N LEU A 185 -9.30 8.88 4.61
CA LEU A 185 -8.62 7.63 4.88
C LEU A 185 -9.56 6.71 5.65
N ASN A 186 -9.66 5.45 5.21
CA ASN A 186 -10.29 4.39 5.98
C ASN A 186 -9.32 3.21 6.09
N VAL A 187 -9.22 2.63 7.27
CA VAL A 187 -8.27 1.56 7.58
C VAL A 187 -9.01 0.48 8.32
N SER A 188 -9.08 -0.69 7.70
CA SER A 188 -9.65 -1.87 8.35
C SER A 188 -8.78 -2.35 9.52
N LYS A 189 -9.39 -3.14 10.41
CA LYS A 189 -8.65 -3.94 11.40
C LYS A 189 -7.89 -5.05 10.67
N LEU A 190 -6.83 -5.56 11.29
CA LEU A 190 -6.19 -6.78 10.81
C LEU A 190 -7.21 -7.92 10.80
N MET A 191 -7.32 -8.64 9.69
CA MET A 191 -8.31 -9.68 9.45
C MET A 191 -7.71 -10.85 8.66
N PRO A 192 -8.39 -12.00 8.56
CA PRO A 192 -7.96 -13.09 7.67
C PRO A 192 -7.91 -12.65 6.21
N VAL A 193 -6.99 -13.23 5.42
CA VAL A 193 -6.82 -12.90 3.99
C VAL A 193 -8.14 -13.06 3.22
N ASP A 194 -8.89 -14.12 3.46
CA ASP A 194 -10.16 -14.38 2.75
C ASP A 194 -11.17 -13.26 2.94
N THR A 195 -11.31 -12.78 4.18
CA THR A 195 -12.21 -11.66 4.51
C THR A 195 -11.76 -10.38 3.80
N ALA A 196 -10.45 -10.12 3.75
CA ALA A 196 -9.89 -8.96 3.06
C ALA A 196 -10.07 -9.05 1.53
N ILE A 197 -9.90 -10.24 0.95
CA ILE A 197 -10.14 -10.50 -0.47
C ILE A 197 -11.60 -10.24 -0.82
N GLU A 198 -12.55 -10.73 -0.02
CA GLU A 198 -13.98 -10.46 -0.22
C GLU A 198 -14.30 -8.96 -0.13
N GLU A 199 -13.70 -8.25 0.83
CA GLU A 199 -13.87 -6.81 0.99
C GLU A 199 -13.35 -6.03 -0.24
N ILE A 200 -12.19 -6.40 -0.76
CA ILE A 200 -11.63 -5.83 -1.99
C ILE A 200 -12.52 -6.14 -3.20
N ARG A 201 -12.96 -7.40 -3.38
CA ARG A 201 -13.86 -7.78 -4.49
C ARG A 201 -15.16 -6.99 -4.46
N LYS A 202 -15.78 -6.88 -3.28
CA LYS A 202 -17.01 -6.10 -3.11
C LYS A 202 -16.80 -4.63 -3.43
N SER A 203 -15.66 -4.07 -3.01
CA SER A 203 -15.36 -2.66 -3.25
C SER A 203 -15.01 -2.39 -4.72
N SER A 204 -14.28 -3.27 -5.38
CA SER A 204 -13.92 -3.16 -6.80
C SER A 204 -15.10 -3.40 -7.75
N MET A 205 -16.17 -4.06 -7.31
CA MET A 205 -17.43 -4.08 -8.07
C MET A 205 -18.17 -2.73 -8.03
N ASN A 206 -17.86 -1.87 -7.07
CA ASN A 206 -18.51 -0.59 -6.83
C ASN A 206 -17.57 0.60 -7.13
N LEU A 207 -16.71 0.46 -8.14
CA LEU A 207 -15.82 1.54 -8.56
C LEU A 207 -16.62 2.83 -8.85
N PRO A 208 -16.07 4.01 -8.48
CA PRO A 208 -16.70 5.28 -8.79
C PRO A 208 -16.97 5.44 -10.29
N LYS A 209 -18.18 5.92 -10.62
CA LYS A 209 -18.60 6.20 -12.00
C LYS A 209 -18.33 7.66 -12.35
N TRP A 210 -17.05 8.02 -12.38
CA TRP A 210 -16.62 9.37 -12.75
C TRP A 210 -16.50 9.53 -14.26
N GLU A 211 -16.49 10.78 -14.73
CA GLU A 211 -16.21 11.09 -16.12
C GLU A 211 -14.73 10.86 -16.44
N ARG A 212 -14.41 10.40 -17.66
CA ARG A 212 -13.04 10.11 -18.11
C ARG A 212 -12.26 9.22 -17.11
N PRO A 213 -12.81 8.06 -16.69
CA PRO A 213 -12.15 7.24 -15.71
C PRO A 213 -10.86 6.64 -16.27
N SER A 214 -9.83 6.59 -15.43
CA SER A 214 -8.60 5.84 -15.67
C SER A 214 -8.33 5.00 -14.44
N SER A 215 -8.12 3.70 -14.63
CA SER A 215 -7.87 2.80 -13.51
C SER A 215 -6.60 2.00 -13.72
N SER A 216 -5.94 1.69 -12.61
CA SER A 216 -4.65 1.03 -12.59
C SER A 216 -4.54 0.04 -11.44
N LEU A 217 -3.74 -1.01 -11.63
CA LEU A 217 -3.29 -1.90 -10.56
C LEU A 217 -1.80 -1.68 -10.30
N PHE A 218 -1.42 -1.77 -9.04
CA PHE A 218 -0.03 -1.82 -8.59
C PHE A 218 0.14 -3.08 -7.75
N VAL A 219 1.24 -3.79 -7.97
CA VAL A 219 1.51 -5.05 -7.28
C VAL A 219 2.95 -5.06 -6.77
N GLN A 220 3.12 -5.50 -5.53
CA GLN A 220 4.41 -5.59 -4.87
C GLN A 220 4.51 -6.91 -4.10
N PRO A 221 5.57 -7.71 -4.29
CA PRO A 221 6.60 -7.60 -5.34
C PRO A 221 6.05 -7.67 -6.77
N VAL A 222 6.77 -7.05 -7.72
CA VAL A 222 6.32 -6.85 -9.12
C VAL A 222 6.03 -8.17 -9.83
N PHE A 223 6.81 -9.22 -9.54
CA PHE A 223 6.61 -10.53 -10.18
C PHE A 223 5.22 -11.11 -9.91
N LEU A 224 4.54 -10.72 -8.83
CA LEU A 224 3.16 -11.15 -8.55
C LEU A 224 2.17 -10.54 -9.55
N GLY A 225 2.51 -9.42 -10.20
CA GLY A 225 1.72 -8.84 -11.29
C GLY A 225 1.92 -9.53 -12.65
N CYS A 226 2.73 -10.58 -12.76
CA CYS A 226 3.03 -11.21 -14.04
C CYS A 226 1.84 -11.93 -14.69
N ILE A 227 0.81 -12.24 -13.92
CA ILE A 227 -0.41 -12.89 -14.39
C ILE A 227 -1.46 -11.90 -14.93
N LEU A 228 -1.21 -10.59 -14.78
CA LEU A 228 -2.09 -9.53 -15.28
C LEU A 228 -1.93 -9.40 -16.79
N ASN A 229 -2.98 -9.76 -17.54
CA ASN A 229 -2.91 -9.88 -19.00
C ASN A 229 -3.55 -8.70 -19.74
N ASN A 230 -4.46 -7.98 -19.08
CA ASN A 230 -5.26 -6.97 -19.73
C ASN A 230 -4.72 -5.55 -19.54
N GLY A 231 -3.97 -5.31 -18.45
CA GLY A 231 -3.37 -4.02 -18.15
C GLY A 231 -2.07 -3.79 -18.92
N LYS A 232 -1.85 -2.57 -19.39
CA LYS A 232 -0.58 -2.15 -19.98
C LYS A 232 0.39 -1.85 -18.84
N LYS A 233 1.45 -2.65 -18.72
CA LYS A 233 2.53 -2.45 -17.74
C LYS A 233 3.36 -1.21 -18.11
N GLU A 234 3.45 -0.27 -17.20
CA GLU A 234 4.24 0.94 -17.28
C GLU A 234 5.21 1.00 -16.08
N SER A 235 6.44 1.46 -16.33
CA SER A 235 7.44 1.66 -15.27
C SER A 235 7.16 2.99 -14.58
N ASN A 236 7.20 3.00 -13.25
CA ASN A 236 7.03 4.19 -12.44
C ASN A 236 8.31 4.44 -11.64
N GLU A 237 9.08 5.43 -12.08
CA GLU A 237 10.37 5.80 -11.47
C GLU A 237 10.21 6.75 -10.27
N VAL A 238 9.02 7.31 -10.06
CA VAL A 238 8.76 8.36 -9.08
C VAL A 238 8.15 7.81 -7.80
N SER A 239 7.60 6.60 -7.85
CA SER A 239 6.91 5.94 -6.74
C SER A 239 7.65 4.68 -6.27
N HIS A 240 7.45 4.30 -5.02
CA HIS A 240 7.88 3.00 -4.50
C HIS A 240 7.15 1.82 -5.17
N TRP A 241 6.01 2.10 -5.81
CA TRP A 241 5.32 1.18 -6.69
C TRP A 241 6.00 1.16 -8.06
N LYS A 242 7.01 0.30 -8.23
CA LYS A 242 7.86 0.27 -9.44
C LYS A 242 7.11 0.13 -10.77
N HIS A 243 5.97 -0.53 -10.76
CA HIS A 243 5.18 -0.80 -11.96
C HIS A 243 3.70 -0.52 -11.73
N GLU A 244 3.07 0.01 -12.77
CA GLU A 244 1.65 0.30 -12.87
C GLU A 244 1.07 -0.47 -14.05
N TRP A 245 -0.01 -1.21 -13.85
CA TRP A 245 -0.78 -1.81 -14.92
C TRP A 245 -1.98 -0.92 -15.20
N VAL A 246 -1.93 -0.17 -16.29
CA VAL A 246 -2.98 0.78 -16.67
C VAL A 246 -4.04 0.09 -17.52
N TYR A 247 -5.32 0.33 -17.20
CA TYR A 247 -6.46 -0.30 -17.86
C TYR A 247 -7.30 0.72 -18.61
N ASP A 248 -7.62 0.41 -19.87
CA ASP A 248 -8.54 1.22 -20.69
C ASP A 248 -9.99 1.11 -20.24
N ARG A 249 -10.34 0.01 -19.55
CA ARG A 249 -11.71 -0.29 -19.11
C ARG A 249 -11.71 -0.99 -17.75
N ASN A 250 -12.66 -0.59 -16.90
CA ASN A 250 -12.78 -1.12 -15.54
C ASN A 250 -13.15 -2.61 -15.48
N ASP A 251 -13.86 -3.15 -16.47
CA ASP A 251 -14.20 -4.58 -16.52
C ASP A 251 -12.94 -5.46 -16.64
N LYS A 252 -12.01 -5.06 -17.52
CA LYS A 252 -10.70 -5.71 -17.65
C LYS A 252 -9.86 -5.66 -16.38
N LEU A 253 -9.91 -4.54 -15.65
CA LEU A 253 -9.25 -4.43 -14.35
C LEU A 253 -9.86 -5.42 -13.36
N ILE A 254 -11.19 -5.49 -13.30
CA ILE A 254 -11.89 -6.41 -12.39
C ILE A 254 -11.58 -7.86 -12.72
N GLU A 255 -11.46 -8.23 -13.99
CA GLU A 255 -11.04 -9.57 -14.43
C GLU A 255 -9.63 -9.92 -13.93
N ASP A 256 -8.65 -9.06 -14.22
CA ASP A 256 -7.25 -9.26 -13.80
C ASP A 256 -7.11 -9.26 -12.27
N LEU A 257 -7.81 -8.35 -11.57
CA LEU A 257 -7.85 -8.31 -10.11
C LEU A 257 -8.47 -9.58 -9.53
N SER A 258 -9.57 -10.07 -10.10
CA SER A 258 -10.23 -11.28 -9.61
C SER A 258 -9.31 -12.50 -9.75
N LEU A 259 -8.65 -12.64 -10.91
CA LEU A 259 -7.65 -13.68 -11.14
C LEU A 259 -6.53 -13.59 -10.08
N LEU A 260 -5.98 -12.41 -9.84
CA LEU A 260 -4.93 -12.20 -8.85
C LEU A 260 -5.36 -12.58 -7.44
N LEU A 261 -6.57 -12.19 -7.04
CA LEU A 261 -7.10 -12.53 -5.72
C LEU A 261 -7.43 -14.03 -5.59
N ASP A 262 -7.90 -14.68 -6.65
CA ASP A 262 -8.15 -16.12 -6.69
C ASP A 262 -6.85 -16.91 -6.47
N GLU A 263 -5.77 -16.51 -7.14
CA GLU A 263 -4.46 -17.15 -7.00
C GLU A 263 -3.88 -16.96 -5.59
N PHE A 264 -4.01 -15.76 -4.99
CA PHE A 264 -3.61 -15.55 -3.59
C PHE A 264 -4.41 -16.44 -2.64
N HIS A 265 -5.74 -16.52 -2.80
CA HIS A 265 -6.59 -17.33 -1.95
C HIS A 265 -6.23 -18.83 -2.04
N SER A 266 -6.01 -19.33 -3.26
CA SER A 266 -5.61 -20.72 -3.52
C SER A 266 -4.33 -21.14 -2.78
N ILE A 267 -3.32 -20.26 -2.73
CA ILE A 267 -2.06 -20.56 -2.05
C ILE A 267 -2.25 -20.61 -0.54
N MET A 268 -3.06 -19.70 0.01
CA MET A 268 -3.29 -19.60 1.46
C MET A 268 -4.14 -20.76 2.00
N ASP A 269 -5.00 -21.37 1.19
CA ASP A 269 -5.75 -22.59 1.55
C ASP A 269 -4.87 -23.86 1.62
N HIS A 270 -3.69 -23.82 1.01
CA HIS A 270 -2.76 -24.94 0.91
C HIS A 270 -1.54 -24.83 1.84
N SER A 271 -1.44 -23.74 2.60
CA SER A 271 -0.35 -23.43 3.54
C SER A 271 -0.76 -23.75 4.99
#